data_AF-A0A258DAJ8-F1
#
_entry.id   AF-A0A258DAJ8-F1
#
_cell.length_a   1.000
_cell.length_b   1.000
_cell.length_c   1.000
_cell.angle_alpha   90.00
_cell.angle_beta   90.00
_cell.angle_gamma   90.00
#
_symmetry.space_group_name_H-M   'P 1'
#
loop_
_entity.id
_entity.type
_entity.pdbx_description
1 polymer ?
#
loop_
_entity_poly.entity_id
_entity_poly.type
_entity_poly.pdbx_seq_one_letter_code
_entity_poly.pdbx_strand_id
1 'polypeptide(L)' 'MSFDFDAGKHAIYLWPAFAVSAAAFAWLIADSVLASRRWRRQAERLQAELDENRP' A
#
# COMPACT_ATOMS: atom_id res chain seq x y z
N MET A 1 -3.63 4.39 -32.00
CA MET A 1 -3.81 5.33 -30.88
C MET A 1 -2.54 5.27 -30.03
N SER A 2 -1.54 6.11 -30.31
CA SER A 2 -0.31 6.17 -29.50
C SER A 2 -0.61 6.96 -28.23
N PHE A 3 -0.36 6.36 -27.06
CA PHE A 3 -0.41 7.09 -25.80
C PHE A 3 0.74 8.10 -25.79
N ASP A 4 0.42 9.35 -26.08
CA ASP A 4 1.38 10.45 -26.06
C ASP A 4 1.61 10.88 -24.59
N PHE A 5 2.33 10.02 -23.85
CA PHE A 5 2.86 10.36 -22.53
C PHE A 5 3.99 11.40 -22.62
N ASP A 6 4.39 11.76 -23.85
CA ASP A 6 5.43 12.71 -24.20
C ASP A 6 4.82 13.99 -24.79
N ALA A 7 4.04 14.71 -23.99
CA ALA A 7 3.53 16.04 -24.34
C ALA A 7 4.64 17.13 -24.40
N GLY A 8 5.86 16.75 -24.83
CA GLY A 8 7.06 17.56 -24.86
C GLY A 8 7.30 18.29 -23.52
N LYS A 9 7.85 19.50 -23.60
CA LYS A 9 8.14 20.43 -22.49
C LYS A 9 7.06 20.51 -21.38
N HIS A 10 5.80 20.22 -21.68
CA HIS A 10 4.69 20.35 -20.73
C HIS A 10 4.50 19.13 -19.82
N ALA A 11 5.02 17.96 -20.20
CA ALA A 11 4.94 16.74 -19.41
C ALA A 11 5.62 16.91 -18.03
N ILE A 12 6.71 17.69 -17.95
CA ILE A 12 7.42 18.01 -16.70
C ILE A 12 6.57 18.77 -15.68
N TYR A 13 5.55 19.51 -16.12
CA TYR A 13 4.64 20.21 -15.20
C TYR A 13 3.50 19.31 -14.73
N LEU A 14 3.15 18.30 -15.52
CA LEU A 14 2.02 17.41 -15.26
C LEU A 14 2.44 16.18 -14.43
N TRP A 15 3.59 15.59 -14.76
CA TRP A 15 4.14 14.41 -14.10
C TRP A 15 4.31 14.53 -12.58
N PRO A 16 4.71 15.69 -12.00
CA PRO A 16 4.85 15.82 -10.55
C PRO A 16 3.53 15.56 -9.80
N ALA A 17 2.39 16.03 -10.32
CA ALA A 17 1.10 15.79 -9.69
C ALA A 17 0.73 14.29 -9.69
N PHE A 18 1.02 13.61 -10.79
CA PHE A 18 0.85 12.16 -10.89
C PHE A 18 1.84 11.39 -10.01
N ALA A 19 3.09 11.84 -9.92
CA ALA A 19 4.11 11.25 -9.07
C ALA A 19 3.73 11.35 -7.58
N VAL A 20 3.18 12.49 -7.14
CA VAL A 20 2.67 12.66 -5.78
C VAL A 20 1.52 11.69 -5.51
N SER A 21 0.59 11.56 -6.43
CA SER A 21 -0.53 10.61 -6.31
C SER A 21 -0.04 9.17 -6.24
N ALA A 22 0.88 8.79 -7.13
CA ALA A 22 1.50 7.45 -7.14
C ALA A 22 2.25 7.17 -5.84
N ALA A 23 2.98 8.15 -5.31
CA ALA A 23 3.67 8.03 -4.03
C ALA A 23 2.68 7.85 -2.87
N ALA A 24 1.58 8.59 -2.85
CA ALA A 24 0.52 8.44 -1.85
C ALA A 24 -0.11 7.04 -1.90
N PHE A 25 -0.39 6.52 -3.10
CA PHE A 25 -0.88 5.15 -3.27
C PHE A 25 0.14 4.11 -2.81
N ALA A 26 1.40 4.25 -3.19
CA ALA A 26 2.46 3.34 -2.76
C ALA A 26 2.60 3.34 -1.23
N TRP A 27 2.52 4.51 -0.60
CA TRP A 27 2.52 4.65 0.85
C TRP A 27 1.33 3.93 1.48
N LEU A 28 0.12 4.15 0.96
CA LEU A 28 -1.10 3.52 1.46
C LEU A 28 -1.03 1.99 1.37
N ILE A 29 -0.50 1.46 0.26
CA ILE A 29 -0.32 0.02 0.07
C ILE A 29 0.70 -0.52 1.09
N ALA A 30 1.83 0.15 1.27
CA ALA A 30 2.84 -0.25 2.23
C ALA A 30 2.29 -0.24 3.66
N ASP A 31 1.57 0.80 4.04
CA ASP A 31 0.93 0.93 5.35
C ASP A 31 -0.10 -0.18 5.58
N SER A 32 -0.95 -0.45 4.59
CA SER A 32 -1.95 -1.53 4.64
C SER A 32 -1.31 -2.92 4.82
N VAL A 33 -0.21 -3.19 4.11
CA VAL A 33 0.53 -4.45 4.24
C VAL A 33 1.21 -4.54 5.61
N LEU A 34 1.81 -3.45 6.11
CA LEU A 34 2.43 -3.40 7.44
C LEU A 34 1.41 -3.59 8.56
N ALA A 35 0.26 -2.93 8.48
CA ALA A 35 -0.84 -3.09 9.41
C ALA A 35 -1.34 -4.53 9.44
N SER A 36 -1.54 -5.13 8.25
CA SER A 36 -1.93 -6.55 8.11
C SER A 36 -0.91 -7.50 8.76
N ARG A 37 0.39 -7.24 8.58
CA ARG A 37 1.46 -8.04 9.22
C ARG A 37 1.46 -7.89 10.74
N ARG A 38 1.24 -6.67 11.25
CA ARG A 38 1.17 -6.41 12.70
C ARG A 38 -0.03 -7.12 13.32
N TRP A 39 -1.17 -7.13 12.64
CA TRP A 39 -2.37 -7.77 13.14
C TRP A 39 -2.29 -9.29 13.05
N ARG A 40 -1.66 -9.85 12.02
CA ARG A 40 -1.38 -11.29 11.96
C ARG A 40 -0.60 -11.82 13.16
N ARG A 41 0.43 -11.10 13.60
CA ARG A 41 1.20 -11.48 14.80
C ARG A 41 0.38 -11.46 16.09
N GLN A 42 -0.56 -10.54 16.20
CA GLN A 42 -1.46 -10.48 17.35
C GLN A 42 -2.55 -11.56 17.26
N ALA A 43 -3.05 -11.83 16.06
CA ALA A 43 -4.03 -12.89 15.80
C ALA A 43 -3.44 -14.28 16.09
N GLU A 44 -2.18 -14.55 15.74
CA GLU A 44 -1.49 -15.81 16.08
C GLU A 44 -1.39 -16.02 17.60
N ARG A 45 -1.11 -14.95 18.37
CA ARG A 45 -1.09 -15.02 19.84
C ARG A 45 -2.48 -15.29 20.43
N LEU A 46 -3.49 -14.60 19.93
CA LEU A 46 -4.89 -14.81 20.32
C LEU A 46 -5.38 -16.21 19.93
N GLN A 47 -4.97 -16.74 18.77
CA GLN A 47 -5.29 -18.11 18.37
C GLN A 47 -4.66 -19.14 19.29
N ALA A 48 -3.39 -18.97 19.68
CA ALA A 48 -2.73 -19.88 20.61
C ALA A 48 -3.43 -19.92 21.99
N GLU A 49 -3.81 -18.76 22.53
CA GLU A 49 -4.58 -18.68 23.79
C GLU A 49 -5.98 -19.33 23.67
N LEU A 50 -6.66 -19.19 22.53
CA LEU A 50 -7.97 -19.81 22.30
C LEU A 50 -7.88 -21.33 22.15
N ASP A 51 -6.82 -21.85 21.51
CA ASP A 51 -6.62 -23.29 21.32
C ASP A 51 -6.18 -23.96 22.62
N GLU A 52 -5.37 -23.29 23.45
CA GLU A 52 -4.99 -23.77 24.79
C GLU A 52 -6.17 -23.79 25.77
N ASN A 53 -7.13 -22.87 25.61
CA ASN A 53 -8.33 -22.79 26.45
C ASN A 53 -9.53 -23.57 25.86
N ARG A 54 -9.30 -24.37 24.82
CA ARG A 54 -10.31 -25.27 24.24
C ARG A 54 -10.28 -26.61 25.01
N PRO A 55 -11.40 -27.03 25.64
CA PRO A 55 -11.46 -28.21 26.50
C PRO A 55 -11.34 -29.54 25.75
#